data_AF-A0A4P5QPB8-F1
#
_entry.id   AF-A0A4P5QPB8-F1
#
_cell.length_a   1.000
_cell.length_b   1.000
_cell.length_c   1.000
_cell.angle_alpha   90.00
_cell.angle_beta   90.00
_cell.angle_gamma   90.00
#
_symmetry.space_group_name_H-M   'P 1'
#
loop_
_entity.id
_entity.type
_entity.pdbx_description
1 polymer ?
#
loop_
_entity_poly.entity_id
_entity_poly.type
_entity_poly.pdbx_seq_one_letter_code
_entity_poly.pdbx_strand_id
1 'polypeptide(L)'
;MSVALRVCAFVLLAVVWALLELATADLLTRCLVLWTLLGAMWLGVEISTRTSPPDAAARWIARTLPAAPSGFLASRRVFAFALGAIFLAAFWSWGSQVRGLVGAHGLIPVGEQLASARAGGVSFWQMPSLSWLAEGDFLLLAQCWLGALGAIAMCAGFFPGASALLCWALYLSLMSVGEAFANFQWDALLLETSLIAALWLPWRARPDWAHESRAEKIGRWLLCWLFVRMILESGIVKLTWGDQTWIGRSALDYHFETQPLPLWTAWYAHQAPRWMLRAQCSFTYFVEIAVPALLLAPSRWRFLRHGAVLLQVLLQLGIIATGNYTYFNWLTIALCLPFLDDTFRGFRKIRPPATEEKLRHWWPLIPAGALALASVCLTFDGFTGAFAGLAGQEAEMRRMRAESERTRKSPRPPWHAGLRSFNSYGLFRTMTLSRPEIILEGSDDKTNWREYEFPYKAGDIYRRPPLAAPHQPRLDWQMWFAALAPQHYSYLLERLMRRTLEGEPAVLALLEKNPFPSEPPRFVRLSFYDYHFTRSEDHTAAWWKRELKGTAQPVSLENFRRKEG
;
A
#
# COMPACT_ATOMS: atom_id res chain seq x y z
N MET A 1 -10.61 8.40 44.27
CA MET A 1 -10.74 8.02 42.84
C MET A 1 -9.88 8.94 41.98
N SER A 2 -8.84 8.41 41.32
CA SER A 2 -7.85 9.22 40.59
C SER A 2 -8.50 9.98 39.42
N VAL A 3 -7.95 11.16 39.08
CA VAL A 3 -8.40 11.94 37.91
C VAL A 3 -8.35 11.10 36.64
N ALA A 4 -7.37 10.19 36.52
CA ALA A 4 -7.28 9.24 35.41
C ALA A 4 -8.46 8.24 35.37
N LEU A 5 -8.95 7.75 36.52
CA LEU A 5 -10.14 6.90 36.56
C LEU A 5 -11.40 7.69 36.18
N ARG A 6 -11.48 8.97 36.56
CA ARG A 6 -12.58 9.86 36.18
C ARG A 6 -12.55 10.22 34.69
N VAL A 7 -11.36 10.40 34.11
CA VAL A 7 -11.21 10.64 32.66
C VAL A 7 -11.49 9.37 31.87
N CYS A 8 -11.00 8.20 32.29
CA CYS A 8 -11.36 6.93 31.66
C CYS A 8 -12.85 6.63 31.76
N ALA A 9 -13.45 6.82 32.95
CA ALA A 9 -14.88 6.64 33.14
C ALA A 9 -15.68 7.67 32.35
N PHE A 10 -15.24 8.93 32.26
CA PHE A 10 -15.87 9.97 31.46
C PHE A 10 -15.73 9.70 29.95
N VAL A 11 -14.60 9.16 29.48
CA VAL A 11 -14.42 8.74 28.08
C VAL A 11 -15.28 7.53 27.77
N LEU A 12 -15.32 6.52 28.66
CA LEU A 12 -16.18 5.35 28.48
C LEU A 12 -17.66 5.75 28.53
N LEU A 13 -18.05 6.62 29.46
CA LEU A 13 -19.42 7.14 29.59
C LEU A 13 -19.79 8.07 28.46
N ALA A 14 -18.88 8.89 27.93
CA ALA A 14 -19.13 9.74 26.77
C ALA A 14 -19.24 8.90 25.49
N VAL A 15 -18.45 7.84 25.35
CA VAL A 15 -18.56 6.87 24.25
C VAL A 15 -19.86 6.07 24.37
N VAL A 16 -20.22 5.59 25.56
CA VAL A 16 -21.46 4.82 25.80
C VAL A 16 -22.71 5.70 25.71
N TRP A 17 -22.69 6.92 26.25
CA TRP A 17 -23.77 7.92 26.12
C TRP A 17 -23.92 8.39 24.67
N ALA A 18 -22.82 8.63 23.96
CA ALA A 18 -22.84 8.86 22.51
C ALA A 18 -23.47 7.65 21.78
N LEU A 19 -23.08 6.42 22.10
CA LEU A 19 -23.67 5.23 21.48
C LEU A 19 -25.18 5.04 21.81
N LEU A 20 -25.67 5.58 22.93
CA LEU A 20 -27.06 5.42 23.41
C LEU A 20 -28.01 6.57 23.02
N GLU A 21 -27.58 7.83 23.07
CA GLU A 21 -28.41 9.00 22.71
C GLU A 21 -28.34 9.34 21.21
N LEU A 22 -27.32 8.87 20.49
CA LEU A 22 -27.17 9.06 19.05
C LEU A 22 -27.98 8.01 18.26
N ALA A 23 -29.28 7.90 18.52
CA ALA A 23 -30.16 7.18 17.59
C ALA A 23 -30.59 8.07 16.39
N THR A 24 -30.37 9.40 16.46
CA THR A 24 -31.07 10.37 15.60
C THR A 24 -30.23 11.40 14.81
N ALA A 25 -28.90 11.50 15.00
CA ALA A 25 -28.03 12.43 14.22
C ALA A 25 -27.21 11.73 13.10
N ASP A 26 -26.77 12.40 12.03
CA ASP A 26 -25.90 11.78 11.01
C ASP A 26 -24.49 11.46 11.57
N LEU A 27 -23.94 10.30 11.19
CA LEU A 27 -22.68 9.71 11.66
C LEU A 27 -21.49 10.68 11.53
N LEU A 28 -21.51 11.54 10.51
CA LEU A 28 -20.49 12.54 10.22
C LEU A 28 -20.30 13.53 11.39
N THR A 29 -21.39 14.05 11.94
CA THR A 29 -21.37 14.98 13.08
C THR A 29 -20.85 14.29 14.34
N ARG A 30 -21.16 13.00 14.51
CA ARG A 30 -20.75 12.19 15.66
C ARG A 30 -19.24 11.97 15.69
N CYS A 31 -18.67 11.59 14.56
CA CYS A 31 -17.24 11.33 14.43
C CYS A 31 -16.41 12.63 14.47
N LEU A 32 -16.90 13.73 13.87
CA LEU A 32 -16.26 15.04 13.90
C LEU A 32 -16.19 15.62 15.32
N VAL A 33 -17.28 15.54 16.09
CA VAL A 33 -17.30 16.02 17.49
C VAL A 33 -16.36 15.18 18.35
N LEU A 34 -16.38 13.84 18.23
CA LEU A 34 -15.46 12.96 18.96
C LEU A 34 -13.99 13.24 18.61
N TRP A 35 -13.66 13.43 17.34
CA TRP A 35 -12.29 13.71 16.91
C TRP A 35 -11.80 15.11 17.27
N THR A 36 -12.68 16.12 17.20
CA THR A 36 -12.35 17.49 17.59
C THR A 36 -12.15 17.58 19.10
N LEU A 37 -12.94 16.84 19.88
CA LEU A 37 -12.75 16.70 21.33
C LEU A 37 -11.46 15.95 21.68
N LEU A 38 -11.12 14.87 20.96
CA LEU A 38 -9.87 14.11 21.18
C LEU A 38 -8.63 14.93 20.78
N GLY A 39 -8.68 15.65 19.65
CA GLY A 39 -7.63 16.55 19.18
C GLY A 39 -7.45 17.77 20.08
N ALA A 40 -8.54 18.41 20.51
CA ALA A 40 -8.52 19.52 21.46
C ALA A 40 -8.09 19.07 22.87
N MET A 41 -8.42 17.84 23.29
CA MET A 41 -7.87 17.25 24.52
C MET A 41 -6.37 16.99 24.40
N TRP A 42 -5.89 16.47 23.27
CA TRP A 42 -4.45 16.26 23.05
C TRP A 42 -3.69 17.60 23.10
N LEU A 43 -4.18 18.59 22.35
CA LEU A 43 -3.60 19.93 22.32
C LEU A 43 -3.72 20.63 23.69
N GLY A 44 -4.84 20.47 24.38
CA GLY A 44 -5.09 21.04 25.71
C GLY A 44 -4.24 20.42 26.80
N VAL A 45 -3.99 19.10 26.77
CA VAL A 45 -3.06 18.40 27.67
C VAL A 45 -1.61 18.81 27.37
N GLU A 46 -1.23 18.93 26.10
CA GLU A 46 0.12 19.36 25.69
C GLU A 46 0.39 20.85 26.01
N ILE A 47 -0.63 21.71 25.94
CA ILE A 47 -0.54 23.13 26.32
C ILE A 47 -0.56 23.30 27.84
N SER A 48 -1.50 22.63 28.54
CA SER A 48 -1.62 22.68 30.00
C SER A 48 -0.36 22.18 30.70
N THR A 49 0.33 21.19 30.14
CA THR A 49 1.61 20.68 30.67
C THR A 49 2.78 21.66 30.45
N ARG A 50 2.62 22.68 29.60
CA ARG A 50 3.67 23.64 29.25
C ARG A 50 3.44 25.06 29.78
N THR A 51 2.26 25.41 30.30
CA THR A 51 1.91 26.82 30.56
C THR A 51 1.73 27.29 32.01
N SER A 52 1.80 26.47 33.07
CA SER A 52 1.98 26.99 34.47
C SER A 52 2.20 25.90 35.53
N PRO A 53 3.12 26.07 36.51
CA PRO A 53 3.16 25.28 37.74
C PRO A 53 2.80 26.08 39.01
N PRO A 54 2.23 25.40 40.02
CA PRO A 54 2.68 25.53 41.41
C PRO A 54 3.47 24.27 41.81
N ASP A 55 4.51 24.43 42.63
CA ASP A 55 5.56 23.44 42.91
C ASP A 55 5.07 22.04 43.38
N ALA A 56 3.86 21.90 43.88
CA ALA A 56 3.26 20.61 44.23
C ALA A 56 2.84 19.79 42.98
N ALA A 57 2.29 20.44 41.96
CA ALA A 57 1.91 19.79 40.70
C ALA A 57 3.15 19.40 39.89
N ALA A 58 4.19 20.25 39.85
CA ALA A 58 5.47 19.92 39.22
C ALA A 58 6.16 18.73 39.90
N ARG A 59 6.15 18.65 41.24
CA ARG A 59 6.69 17.50 41.99
C ARG A 59 5.85 16.23 41.85
N TRP A 60 4.52 16.35 41.71
CA TRP A 60 3.64 15.20 41.43
C TRP A 60 3.79 14.71 39.98
N ILE A 61 3.86 15.62 39.01
CA ILE A 61 4.13 15.36 37.58
C ILE A 61 5.51 14.72 37.41
N ALA A 62 6.55 15.23 38.08
CA ALA A 62 7.90 14.65 38.06
C ALA A 62 7.99 13.26 38.74
N ARG A 63 7.08 12.95 39.68
CA ARG A 63 6.96 11.63 40.32
C ARG A 63 6.05 10.64 39.57
N THR A 64 5.15 11.13 38.72
CA THR A 64 4.16 10.32 37.97
C THR A 64 4.52 10.15 36.50
N LEU A 65 5.33 11.03 35.92
CA LEU A 65 5.98 10.83 34.63
C LEU A 65 7.27 10.01 34.82
N PRO A 66 7.55 9.02 33.97
CA PRO A 66 8.82 8.29 34.02
C PRO A 66 10.01 9.25 33.94
N ALA A 67 10.96 9.08 34.84
CA ALA A 67 12.25 9.76 34.85
C ALA A 67 13.14 9.25 33.69
N ALA A 68 12.86 9.71 32.49
CA ALA A 68 13.77 9.92 31.36
C ALA A 68 12.94 10.24 30.11
N PRO A 69 13.30 11.25 29.30
CA PRO A 69 12.79 11.32 27.94
C PRO A 69 13.18 10.00 27.24
N SER A 70 12.18 9.22 26.85
CA SER A 70 12.40 7.99 26.10
C SER A 70 12.90 8.35 24.71
N GLY A 71 14.13 7.98 24.38
CA GLY A 71 14.67 8.13 23.03
C GLY A 71 13.93 7.25 22.03
N PHE A 72 14.14 7.53 20.74
CA PHE A 72 13.67 6.72 19.61
C PHE A 72 14.86 6.25 18.76
N LEU A 73 16.03 6.10 19.38
CA LEU A 73 17.28 5.76 18.71
C LEU A 73 17.18 4.43 17.97
N ALA A 74 16.73 3.38 18.67
CA ALA A 74 16.69 2.03 18.15
C ALA A 74 15.60 1.90 17.09
N SER A 75 14.40 2.44 17.35
CA SER A 75 13.31 2.42 16.38
C SER A 75 13.66 3.19 15.11
N ARG A 76 14.31 4.36 15.21
CA ARG A 76 14.77 5.14 14.05
C ARG A 76 15.81 4.41 13.20
N ARG A 77 16.77 3.73 13.84
CA ARG A 77 17.78 2.91 13.14
C ARG A 77 17.15 1.70 12.44
N VAL A 78 16.31 0.95 13.16
CA VAL A 78 15.64 -0.23 12.62
C VAL A 78 14.67 0.17 11.51
N PHE A 79 14.00 1.32 11.63
CA PHE A 79 13.13 1.85 10.59
C PHE A 79 13.91 2.22 9.33
N ALA A 80 15.05 2.91 9.45
CA ALA A 80 15.90 3.22 8.30
C ALA A 80 16.34 1.92 7.59
N PHE A 81 16.79 0.92 8.35
CA PHE A 81 17.16 -0.38 7.79
C PHE A 81 15.98 -1.07 7.11
N ALA A 82 14.83 -1.15 7.76
CA ALA A 82 13.64 -1.80 7.21
C ALA A 82 13.16 -1.12 5.93
N LEU A 83 13.08 0.22 5.91
CA LEU A 83 12.71 1.00 4.72
C LEU A 83 13.73 0.78 3.59
N GLY A 84 15.03 0.71 3.91
CA GLY A 84 16.08 0.37 2.93
C GLY A 84 15.88 -1.01 2.34
N ALA A 85 15.64 -2.03 3.17
CA ALA A 85 15.39 -3.39 2.70
C ALA A 85 14.13 -3.48 1.81
N ILE A 86 13.08 -2.75 2.16
CA ILE A 86 11.84 -2.65 1.37
C ILE A 86 12.11 -2.01 0.01
N PHE A 87 12.82 -0.88 -0.04
CA PHE A 87 13.20 -0.25 -1.31
C PHE A 87 14.09 -1.15 -2.16
N LEU A 88 15.03 -1.86 -1.53
CA LEU A 88 15.88 -2.81 -2.24
C LEU A 88 15.03 -3.90 -2.91
N ALA A 89 14.07 -4.47 -2.18
CA ALA A 89 13.10 -5.41 -2.75
C ALA A 89 12.26 -4.79 -3.87
N ALA A 90 11.78 -3.54 -3.70
CA ALA A 90 10.97 -2.84 -4.68
C ALA A 90 11.73 -2.54 -5.99
N PHE A 91 12.97 -2.03 -5.91
CA PHE A 91 13.82 -1.76 -7.07
C PHE A 91 14.29 -3.04 -7.75
N TRP A 92 14.65 -4.07 -6.98
CA TRP A 92 15.00 -5.38 -7.54
C TRP A 92 13.81 -6.01 -8.28
N SER A 93 12.63 -5.99 -7.65
CA SER A 93 11.40 -6.49 -8.24
C SER A 93 11.05 -5.75 -9.53
N TRP A 94 11.13 -4.43 -9.55
CA TRP A 94 10.88 -3.65 -10.76
C TRP A 94 11.93 -3.93 -11.83
N GLY A 95 13.23 -3.85 -11.48
CA GLY A 95 14.35 -4.03 -12.40
C GLY A 95 14.37 -5.40 -13.08
N SER A 96 13.91 -6.46 -12.40
CA SER A 96 13.80 -7.81 -12.99
C SER A 96 12.75 -7.92 -14.11
N GLN A 97 11.74 -7.04 -14.14
CA GLN A 97 10.62 -7.12 -15.08
C GLN A 97 10.54 -5.90 -16.03
N VAL A 98 11.27 -4.81 -15.75
CA VAL A 98 11.07 -3.51 -16.40
C VAL A 98 11.17 -3.56 -17.93
N ARG A 99 12.07 -4.37 -18.48
CA ARG A 99 12.24 -4.52 -19.93
C ARG A 99 11.00 -5.11 -20.60
N GLY A 100 10.45 -6.20 -20.04
CA GLY A 100 9.26 -6.84 -20.56
C GLY A 100 7.98 -6.05 -20.32
N LEU A 101 7.94 -5.25 -19.25
CA LEU A 101 6.75 -4.44 -18.92
C LEU A 101 6.70 -3.15 -19.73
N VAL A 102 7.72 -2.28 -19.59
CA VAL A 102 7.70 -0.92 -20.15
C VAL A 102 8.94 -0.55 -20.94
N GLY A 103 9.87 -1.49 -21.16
CA GLY A 103 11.01 -1.30 -22.05
C GLY A 103 10.59 -1.06 -23.50
N ALA A 104 11.54 -0.74 -24.36
CA ALA A 104 11.32 -0.44 -25.78
C ALA A 104 10.57 -1.58 -26.52
N HIS A 105 10.85 -2.81 -26.13
CA HIS A 105 10.22 -4.03 -26.65
C HIS A 105 9.20 -4.65 -25.69
N GLY A 106 8.80 -3.92 -24.65
CA GLY A 106 7.89 -4.41 -23.64
C GLY A 106 6.42 -4.42 -24.08
N LEU A 107 5.56 -4.75 -23.11
CA LEU A 107 4.11 -4.67 -23.26
C LEU A 107 3.66 -3.23 -23.45
N ILE A 108 4.17 -2.27 -22.68
CA ILE A 108 3.74 -0.87 -22.71
C ILE A 108 4.97 0.05 -22.77
N PRO A 109 5.60 0.21 -23.95
CA PRO A 109 6.85 0.96 -24.07
C PRO A 109 6.75 2.41 -23.59
N VAL A 110 7.69 2.86 -22.75
CA VAL A 110 7.72 4.24 -22.23
C VAL A 110 7.81 5.28 -23.35
N GLY A 111 8.50 4.99 -24.45
CA GLY A 111 8.61 5.90 -25.59
C GLY A 111 7.25 6.25 -26.21
N GLU A 112 6.38 5.25 -26.40
CA GLU A 112 5.01 5.45 -26.90
C GLU A 112 4.18 6.27 -25.90
N GLN A 113 4.31 5.98 -24.60
CA GLN A 113 3.61 6.72 -23.55
C GLN A 113 4.02 8.20 -23.54
N LEU A 114 5.31 8.50 -23.60
CA LEU A 114 5.81 9.89 -23.59
C LEU A 114 5.46 10.63 -24.88
N ALA A 115 5.47 9.97 -26.03
CA ALA A 115 5.01 10.57 -27.29
C ALA A 115 3.53 10.97 -27.20
N SER A 116 2.68 10.09 -26.66
CA SER A 116 1.26 10.39 -26.41
C SER A 116 1.08 11.51 -25.39
N ALA A 117 1.83 11.50 -24.30
CA ALA A 117 1.81 12.53 -23.26
C ALA A 117 2.20 13.91 -23.81
N ARG A 118 3.26 13.99 -24.65
CA ARG A 118 3.68 15.21 -25.34
C ARG A 118 2.57 15.75 -26.25
N ALA A 119 1.95 14.88 -27.05
CA ALA A 119 0.85 15.26 -27.93
C ALA A 119 -0.39 15.75 -27.15
N GLY A 120 -0.65 15.15 -25.98
CA GLY A 120 -1.71 15.56 -25.06
C GLY A 120 -1.42 16.81 -24.21
N GLY A 121 -0.24 17.43 -24.36
CA GLY A 121 0.16 18.58 -23.57
C GLY A 121 0.38 18.28 -22.08
N VAL A 122 0.71 17.03 -21.75
CA VAL A 122 1.04 16.61 -20.38
C VAL A 122 2.40 17.17 -20.01
N SER A 123 2.45 17.84 -18.86
CA SER A 123 3.68 18.44 -18.32
C SER A 123 4.47 17.47 -17.43
N PHE A 124 5.74 17.78 -17.20
CA PHE A 124 6.60 17.04 -16.26
C PHE A 124 5.96 16.88 -14.88
N TRP A 125 5.28 17.90 -14.34
CA TRP A 125 4.68 17.84 -13.00
C TRP A 125 3.49 16.88 -12.90
N GLN A 126 2.84 16.56 -14.02
CA GLN A 126 1.76 15.58 -14.08
C GLN A 126 2.29 14.15 -14.20
N MET A 127 3.48 13.98 -14.76
CA MET A 127 4.13 12.69 -14.99
C MET A 127 5.64 12.80 -14.68
N PRO A 128 6.03 13.01 -13.41
CA PRO A 128 7.41 13.33 -13.06
C PRO A 128 8.30 12.11 -13.29
N SER A 129 9.13 12.15 -14.33
CA SER A 129 10.03 11.06 -14.71
C SER A 129 11.32 11.55 -15.35
N LEU A 130 12.42 10.86 -15.08
CA LEU A 130 13.69 11.08 -15.78
C LEU A 130 13.62 10.63 -17.24
N SER A 131 12.65 9.77 -17.60
CA SER A 131 12.44 9.33 -18.99
C SER A 131 12.06 10.47 -19.95
N TRP A 132 11.67 11.64 -19.42
CA TRP A 132 11.52 12.86 -20.24
C TRP A 132 12.85 13.36 -20.83
N LEU A 133 13.98 13.07 -20.16
CA LEU A 133 15.31 13.54 -20.54
C LEU A 133 15.99 12.62 -21.56
N ALA A 134 15.79 11.31 -21.41
CA ALA A 134 16.34 10.30 -22.31
C ALA A 134 15.42 9.08 -22.34
N GLU A 135 15.28 8.48 -23.51
CA GLU A 135 14.49 7.28 -23.72
C GLU A 135 15.41 6.04 -23.76
N GLY A 136 14.88 4.90 -23.34
CA GLY A 136 15.54 3.60 -23.48
C GLY A 136 15.70 2.79 -22.20
N ASP A 137 15.90 1.49 -22.40
CA ASP A 137 15.97 0.48 -21.34
C ASP A 137 17.13 0.71 -20.37
N PHE A 138 18.23 1.30 -20.85
CA PHE A 138 19.38 1.63 -20.01
C PHE A 138 18.99 2.58 -18.88
N LEU A 139 18.25 3.66 -19.17
CA LEU A 139 17.84 4.62 -18.14
C LEU A 139 16.89 3.98 -17.12
N LEU A 140 15.94 3.15 -17.59
CA LEU A 140 15.02 2.43 -16.71
C LEU A 140 15.77 1.54 -15.71
N LEU A 141 16.78 0.81 -16.19
CA LEU A 141 17.61 -0.05 -15.34
C LEU A 141 18.57 0.72 -14.47
N ALA A 142 19.17 1.80 -14.98
CA ALA A 142 20.07 2.66 -14.22
C ALA A 142 19.35 3.24 -13.00
N GLN A 143 18.09 3.67 -13.14
CA GLN A 143 17.27 4.11 -12.02
C GLN A 143 17.04 3.00 -10.98
N CYS A 144 16.83 1.75 -11.43
CA CYS A 144 16.68 0.62 -10.51
C CYS A 144 17.98 0.34 -9.75
N TRP A 145 19.13 0.34 -10.43
CA TRP A 145 20.43 0.10 -9.79
C TRP A 145 20.84 1.23 -8.85
N LEU A 146 20.67 2.49 -9.27
CA LEU A 146 20.94 3.66 -8.42
C LEU A 146 20.01 3.69 -7.20
N GLY A 147 18.73 3.32 -7.39
CA GLY A 147 17.77 3.17 -6.31
C GLY A 147 18.18 2.08 -5.32
N ALA A 148 18.61 0.91 -5.83
CA ALA A 148 19.13 -0.18 -5.00
C ALA A 148 20.39 0.22 -4.22
N LEU A 149 21.31 0.98 -4.82
CA LEU A 149 22.48 1.53 -4.13
C LEU A 149 22.09 2.51 -3.02
N GLY A 150 21.12 3.41 -3.28
CA GLY A 150 20.55 4.30 -2.26
C GLY A 150 19.90 3.52 -1.12
N ALA A 151 19.17 2.45 -1.44
CA ALA A 151 18.55 1.57 -0.47
C ALA A 151 19.59 0.84 0.42
N ILE A 152 20.68 0.34 -0.18
CA ILE A 152 21.80 -0.28 0.56
C ILE A 152 22.49 0.75 1.46
N ALA A 153 22.73 1.98 0.97
CA ALA A 153 23.30 3.05 1.77
C ALA A 153 22.40 3.39 2.99
N MET A 154 21.08 3.43 2.79
CA MET A 154 20.10 3.60 3.86
C MET A 154 20.15 2.46 4.88
N CYS A 155 20.23 1.20 4.44
CA CYS A 155 20.45 0.04 5.32
C CYS A 155 21.74 0.15 6.14
N ALA A 156 22.81 0.60 5.52
CA ALA A 156 24.10 0.82 6.17
C ALA A 156 24.10 2.04 7.12
N GLY A 157 23.01 2.82 7.15
CA GLY A 157 22.91 4.05 7.95
C GLY A 157 23.72 5.22 7.39
N PHE A 158 24.07 5.18 6.11
CA PHE A 158 24.83 6.21 5.41
C PHE A 158 23.89 7.21 4.73
N PHE A 159 23.90 8.46 5.20
CA PHE A 159 22.99 9.54 4.77
C PHE A 159 21.51 9.09 4.65
N PRO A 160 20.93 8.43 5.67
CA PRO A 160 19.63 7.76 5.53
C PRO A 160 18.49 8.68 5.08
N GLY A 161 18.48 9.96 5.49
CA GLY A 161 17.49 10.93 5.01
C GLY A 161 17.64 11.30 3.52
N ALA A 162 18.87 11.49 3.05
CA ALA A 162 19.14 11.76 1.64
C ALA A 162 18.90 10.51 0.77
N SER A 163 19.26 9.33 1.29
CA SER A 163 19.01 8.05 0.65
C SER A 163 17.51 7.77 0.51
N ALA A 164 16.70 8.09 1.52
CA ALA A 164 15.23 8.00 1.43
C ALA A 164 14.67 8.94 0.35
N LEU A 165 15.16 10.18 0.26
CA LEU A 165 14.72 11.12 -0.76
C LEU A 165 15.17 10.71 -2.18
N LEU A 166 16.38 10.16 -2.32
CA LEU A 166 16.87 9.61 -3.58
C LEU A 166 16.02 8.43 -4.03
N CYS A 167 15.75 7.48 -3.13
CA CYS A 167 14.88 6.34 -3.41
C CYS A 167 13.48 6.81 -3.81
N TRP A 168 12.92 7.80 -3.11
CA TRP A 168 11.64 8.41 -3.47
C TRP A 168 11.66 8.98 -4.89
N ALA A 169 12.65 9.79 -5.24
CA ALA A 169 12.70 10.44 -6.56
C ALA A 169 12.85 9.43 -7.71
N LEU A 170 13.74 8.45 -7.56
CA LEU A 170 13.96 7.40 -8.57
C LEU A 170 12.75 6.47 -8.69
N TYR A 171 12.13 6.12 -7.57
CA TYR A 171 10.94 5.27 -7.59
C TYR A 171 9.75 6.00 -8.18
N LEU A 172 9.54 7.28 -7.81
CA LEU A 172 8.49 8.13 -8.39
C LEU A 172 8.65 8.21 -9.91
N SER A 173 9.88 8.41 -10.38
CA SER A 173 10.21 8.46 -11.80
C SER A 173 9.77 7.20 -12.56
N LEU A 174 10.04 6.03 -12.01
CA LEU A 174 9.61 4.74 -12.58
C LEU A 174 8.10 4.55 -12.50
N MET A 175 7.51 4.89 -11.34
CA MET A 175 6.07 4.76 -11.12
C MET A 175 5.25 5.70 -12.02
N SER A 176 5.79 6.85 -12.41
CA SER A 176 5.12 7.79 -13.32
C SER A 176 4.97 7.26 -14.75
N VAL A 177 5.85 6.35 -15.19
CA VAL A 177 5.84 5.76 -16.55
C VAL A 177 5.53 4.26 -16.57
N GLY A 178 5.06 3.74 -15.44
CA GLY A 178 4.68 2.34 -15.30
C GLY A 178 3.27 2.02 -15.76
N GLU A 179 2.43 3.05 -15.98
CA GLU A 179 1.02 2.97 -16.36
C GLU A 179 0.25 1.88 -15.58
N ALA A 180 -0.28 0.86 -16.27
CA ALA A 180 -1.02 -0.26 -15.70
C ALA A 180 -0.25 -0.93 -14.57
N PHE A 181 1.07 -1.06 -14.75
CA PHE A 181 1.93 -1.76 -13.82
C PHE A 181 2.36 -0.92 -12.62
N ALA A 182 1.94 0.34 -12.47
CA ALA A 182 2.34 1.18 -11.35
C ALA A 182 1.16 1.75 -10.55
N ASN A 183 -0.04 1.20 -10.71
CA ASN A 183 -1.27 1.70 -10.05
C ASN A 183 -1.66 0.88 -8.81
N PHE A 184 -0.69 0.63 -7.92
CA PHE A 184 -0.93 -0.15 -6.71
C PHE A 184 -0.77 0.69 -5.43
N GLN A 185 -1.61 0.43 -4.43
CA GLN A 185 -1.63 1.21 -3.18
C GLN A 185 -0.33 1.12 -2.38
N TRP A 186 0.40 0.01 -2.47
CA TRP A 186 1.70 -0.13 -1.79
C TRP A 186 2.83 0.66 -2.45
N ASP A 187 2.79 0.88 -3.77
CA ASP A 187 3.76 1.76 -4.45
C ASP A 187 3.54 3.20 -3.97
N ALA A 188 2.26 3.63 -3.88
CA ALA A 188 1.88 4.94 -3.36
C ALA A 188 2.24 5.12 -1.87
N LEU A 189 1.99 4.10 -1.04
CA LEU A 189 2.38 4.11 0.37
C LEU A 189 3.90 4.19 0.55
N LEU A 190 4.68 3.49 -0.28
CA LEU A 190 6.14 3.52 -0.22
C LEU A 190 6.67 4.91 -0.57
N LEU A 191 6.10 5.57 -1.59
CA LEU A 191 6.45 6.94 -1.95
C LEU A 191 6.12 7.93 -0.82
N GLU A 192 4.90 7.88 -0.31
CA GLU A 192 4.47 8.75 0.81
C GLU A 192 5.32 8.52 2.07
N THR A 193 5.57 7.25 2.41
CA THR A 193 6.42 6.88 3.55
C THR A 193 7.83 7.42 3.38
N SER A 194 8.44 7.30 2.20
CA SER A 194 9.83 7.71 1.97
C SER A 194 9.99 9.23 1.99
N LEU A 195 9.04 9.96 1.41
CA LEU A 195 9.04 11.42 1.43
C LEU A 195 8.96 11.94 2.87
N ILE A 196 8.07 11.37 3.68
CA ILE A 196 7.95 11.73 5.11
C ILE A 196 9.18 11.24 5.89
N ALA A 197 9.69 10.05 5.60
CA ALA A 197 10.87 9.49 6.25
C ALA A 197 12.11 10.38 6.07
N ALA A 198 12.25 11.06 4.93
CA ALA A 198 13.33 12.02 4.73
C ALA A 198 13.30 13.18 5.76
N LEU A 199 12.15 13.51 6.37
CA LEU A 199 12.07 14.49 7.45
C LEU A 199 12.47 13.91 8.81
N TRP A 200 12.27 12.61 9.03
CA TRP A 200 12.64 11.96 10.28
C TRP A 200 14.06 11.41 10.28
N LEU A 201 14.57 10.94 9.14
CA LEU A 201 15.88 10.31 9.04
C LEU A 201 16.99 11.35 8.90
N PRO A 202 18.16 11.09 9.50
CA PRO A 202 19.24 12.09 9.52
C PRO A 202 19.98 12.20 8.18
N TRP A 203 20.42 13.40 7.82
CA TRP A 203 21.08 13.72 6.53
C TRP A 203 22.61 13.75 6.62
N ARG A 204 23.20 12.96 7.53
CA ARG A 204 24.66 12.89 7.73
C ARG A 204 25.16 11.48 7.47
N ALA A 205 26.39 11.36 6.96
CA ALA A 205 27.07 10.09 6.66
C ALA A 205 27.10 9.11 7.84
N ARG A 206 27.43 9.62 9.03
CA ARG A 206 27.47 8.87 10.29
C ARG A 206 26.74 9.69 11.34
N PRO A 207 25.41 9.63 11.34
CA PRO A 207 24.62 10.52 12.17
C PRO A 207 24.66 10.04 13.63
N ASP A 208 24.54 10.99 14.54
CA ASP A 208 24.13 10.64 15.90
C ASP A 208 22.62 10.39 15.87
N TRP A 209 22.27 9.12 15.97
CA TRP A 209 20.90 8.66 15.90
C TRP A 209 20.11 8.95 17.18
N ALA A 210 20.79 9.31 18.28
CA ALA A 210 20.17 9.49 19.59
C ALA A 210 19.48 10.85 19.74
N HIS A 211 19.86 11.82 18.91
CA HIS A 211 19.31 13.16 18.92
C HIS A 211 18.20 13.31 17.87
N GLU A 212 17.03 13.81 18.31
CA GLU A 212 15.94 14.26 17.43
C GLU A 212 15.77 15.78 17.53
N SER A 213 16.02 16.48 16.42
CA SER A 213 15.62 17.88 16.22
C SER A 213 14.10 18.04 16.20
N ARG A 214 13.61 19.29 16.28
CA ARG A 214 12.17 19.57 16.21
C ARG A 214 11.55 19.14 14.88
N ALA A 215 12.24 19.34 13.76
CA ALA A 215 11.76 18.92 12.44
C ALA A 215 11.64 17.39 12.35
N GLU A 216 12.60 16.65 12.91
CA GLU A 216 12.57 15.18 12.93
C GLU A 216 11.45 14.63 13.80
N LYS A 217 11.10 15.30 14.90
CA LYS A 217 9.91 14.96 15.71
C LYS A 217 8.61 15.13 14.91
N ILE A 218 8.52 16.16 14.06
CA ILE A 218 7.39 16.35 13.14
C ILE A 218 7.36 15.20 12.12
N GLY A 219 8.51 14.86 11.50
CA GLY A 219 8.61 13.73 10.59
C GLY A 219 8.14 12.42 11.21
N ARG A 220 8.57 12.11 12.45
CA ARG A 220 8.09 10.93 13.18
C ARG A 220 6.58 10.96 13.43
N TRP A 221 6.05 12.12 13.87
CA TRP A 221 4.62 12.28 14.07
C TRP A 221 3.84 12.06 12.77
N LEU A 222 4.35 12.54 11.63
CA LEU A 222 3.74 12.33 10.32
C LEU A 222 3.75 10.85 9.89
N LEU A 223 4.80 10.10 10.19
CA LEU A 223 4.81 8.64 9.95
C LEU A 223 3.79 7.93 10.83
N CYS A 224 3.68 8.29 12.11
CA CYS A 224 2.64 7.76 12.99
C CYS A 224 1.24 8.10 12.46
N TRP A 225 1.05 9.35 12.00
CA TRP A 225 -0.20 9.81 11.44
C TRP A 225 -0.57 9.06 10.16
N LEU A 226 0.37 8.91 9.22
CA LEU A 226 0.21 8.12 8.00
C LEU A 226 -0.26 6.71 8.32
N PHE A 227 0.39 6.03 9.27
CA PHE A 227 0.01 4.68 9.67
C PHE A 227 -1.41 4.61 10.24
N VAL A 228 -1.74 5.49 11.19
CA VAL A 228 -3.08 5.55 11.81
C VAL A 228 -4.14 5.82 10.75
N ARG A 229 -3.91 6.81 9.87
CA ARG A 229 -4.81 7.14 8.77
C ARG A 229 -5.03 5.95 7.85
N MET A 230 -3.95 5.36 7.34
CA MET A 230 -4.01 4.25 6.39
C MET A 230 -4.80 3.06 6.94
N ILE A 231 -4.52 2.65 8.19
CA ILE A 231 -5.20 1.53 8.84
C ILE A 231 -6.68 1.86 9.07
N LEU A 232 -6.97 3.05 9.59
CA LEU A 232 -8.33 3.46 9.92
C LEU A 232 -9.20 3.63 8.67
N GLU A 233 -8.70 4.29 7.62
CA GLU A 233 -9.39 4.41 6.34
C GLU A 233 -9.69 3.02 5.75
N SER A 234 -8.70 2.12 5.76
CA SER A 234 -8.87 0.75 5.27
C SER A 234 -9.90 -0.06 6.06
N GLY A 235 -10.07 0.20 7.35
CA GLY A 235 -11.09 -0.44 8.18
C GLY A 235 -12.48 0.14 7.97
N ILE A 236 -12.61 1.47 7.94
CA ILE A 236 -13.90 2.16 7.80
C ILE A 236 -14.56 1.83 6.47
N VAL A 237 -13.81 1.84 5.36
CA VAL A 237 -14.37 1.56 4.04
C VAL A 237 -15.02 0.18 3.95
N LYS A 238 -14.56 -0.81 4.73
CA LYS A 238 -15.19 -2.14 4.74
C LYS A 238 -16.63 -2.08 5.26
N LEU A 239 -16.98 -1.09 6.09
CA LEU A 239 -18.33 -0.91 6.63
C LEU A 239 -19.15 0.13 5.86
N THR A 240 -18.50 1.13 5.25
CA THR A 240 -19.19 2.25 4.59
C THR A 240 -19.33 2.08 3.07
N TRP A 241 -18.54 1.22 2.44
CA TRP A 241 -18.55 1.03 0.99
C TRP A 241 -19.75 0.26 0.45
N GLY A 242 -20.55 -0.36 1.33
CA GLY A 242 -21.79 -1.06 0.98
C GLY A 242 -21.62 -2.53 0.59
N ASP A 243 -20.42 -3.10 0.75
CA ASP A 243 -20.16 -4.52 0.52
C ASP A 243 -20.85 -5.39 1.58
N GLN A 244 -21.79 -6.23 1.14
CA GLN A 244 -22.61 -7.04 2.04
C GLN A 244 -21.81 -8.15 2.74
N THR A 245 -20.69 -8.59 2.18
CA THR A 245 -19.88 -9.65 2.80
C THR A 245 -19.07 -9.12 3.97
N TRP A 246 -18.57 -7.89 3.88
CA TRP A 246 -17.96 -7.22 5.02
C TRP A 246 -19.01 -6.95 6.10
N ILE A 247 -20.11 -6.27 5.76
CA ILE A 247 -21.20 -5.98 6.72
C ILE A 247 -21.72 -7.28 7.39
N GLY A 248 -21.88 -8.34 6.61
CA GLY A 248 -22.32 -9.66 7.06
C GLY A 248 -21.24 -10.52 7.75
N ARG A 249 -19.99 -10.05 7.82
CA ARG A 249 -18.80 -10.77 8.34
C ARG A 249 -18.44 -12.07 7.60
N SER A 250 -18.94 -12.26 6.38
CA SER A 250 -18.62 -13.39 5.49
C SER A 250 -17.49 -13.10 4.49
N ALA A 251 -16.90 -11.92 4.51
CA ALA A 251 -15.79 -11.54 3.63
C ALA A 251 -14.65 -12.58 3.55
N LEU A 252 -14.27 -13.17 4.71
CA LEU A 252 -13.21 -14.19 4.76
C LEU A 252 -13.66 -15.59 4.30
N ASP A 253 -14.96 -15.80 4.06
CA ASP A 253 -15.45 -17.02 3.40
C ASP A 253 -14.97 -17.09 1.94
N TYR A 254 -14.61 -15.95 1.34
CA TYR A 254 -14.16 -15.85 -0.06
C TYR A 254 -12.67 -15.45 -0.16
N HIS A 255 -12.23 -14.52 0.69
CA HIS A 255 -10.95 -13.82 0.56
C HIS A 255 -9.75 -14.73 0.30
N PHE A 256 -9.61 -15.84 1.05
CA PHE A 256 -8.41 -16.68 0.95
C PHE A 256 -8.24 -17.33 -0.43
N GLU A 257 -9.32 -17.65 -1.12
CA GLU A 257 -9.33 -18.20 -2.48
C GLU A 257 -9.25 -17.08 -3.52
N THR A 258 -10.02 -16.01 -3.34
CA THR A 258 -10.22 -15.00 -4.37
C THR A 258 -9.14 -13.91 -4.38
N GLN A 259 -8.35 -13.77 -3.31
CA GLN A 259 -7.25 -12.80 -3.20
C GLN A 259 -6.23 -12.91 -4.33
N PRO A 260 -5.62 -11.81 -4.82
CA PRO A 260 -4.85 -11.77 -6.07
C PRO A 260 -3.85 -12.92 -6.28
N LEU A 261 -2.95 -13.14 -5.33
CA LEU A 261 -1.92 -14.18 -5.37
C LEU A 261 -1.86 -14.91 -4.03
N PRO A 262 -2.68 -15.96 -3.81
CA PRO A 262 -2.69 -16.69 -2.55
C PRO A 262 -1.41 -17.51 -2.36
N LEU A 263 -1.05 -17.77 -1.09
CA LEU A 263 -0.06 -18.81 -0.75
C LEU A 263 -0.74 -20.17 -0.57
N TRP A 264 0.02 -21.26 -0.59
CA TRP A 264 -0.48 -22.60 -0.29
C TRP A 264 -1.14 -22.69 1.11
N THR A 265 -0.69 -21.88 2.05
CA THR A 265 -1.27 -21.73 3.39
C THR A 265 -2.67 -21.10 3.37
N ALA A 266 -3.01 -20.30 2.35
CA ALA A 266 -4.35 -19.77 2.16
C ALA A 266 -5.37 -20.88 1.95
N TRP A 267 -4.98 -21.96 1.28
CA TRP A 267 -5.82 -23.14 1.10
C TRP A 267 -6.26 -23.68 2.46
N TYR A 268 -5.32 -23.87 3.40
CA TYR A 268 -5.64 -24.33 4.76
C TYR A 268 -6.50 -23.33 5.52
N ALA A 269 -6.21 -22.03 5.41
CA ALA A 269 -7.02 -20.99 6.03
C ALA A 269 -8.47 -20.99 5.47
N HIS A 270 -8.64 -21.27 4.18
CA HIS A 270 -9.95 -21.36 3.53
C HIS A 270 -10.79 -22.56 3.99
N GLN A 271 -10.16 -23.65 4.43
CA GLN A 271 -10.87 -24.82 4.99
C GLN A 271 -11.43 -24.58 6.41
N ALA A 272 -11.11 -23.45 7.04
CA ALA A 272 -11.55 -23.13 8.38
C ALA A 272 -13.08 -23.16 8.52
N PRO A 273 -13.61 -23.64 9.67
CA PRO A 273 -15.05 -23.55 9.93
C PRO A 273 -15.52 -22.08 9.88
N ARG A 274 -16.73 -21.86 9.33
CA ARG A 274 -17.30 -20.51 9.11
C ARG A 274 -17.29 -19.61 10.34
N TRP A 275 -17.47 -20.17 11.55
CA TRP A 275 -17.43 -19.37 12.78
C TRP A 275 -16.04 -18.76 13.03
N MET A 276 -14.97 -19.49 12.68
CA MET A 276 -13.59 -19.04 12.82
C MET A 276 -13.28 -17.95 11.78
N LEU A 277 -13.74 -18.11 10.53
CA LEU A 277 -13.62 -17.10 9.49
C LEU A 277 -14.36 -15.79 9.88
N ARG A 278 -15.57 -15.89 10.42
CA ARG A 278 -16.31 -14.73 10.94
C ARG A 278 -15.63 -14.07 12.14
N ALA A 279 -15.01 -14.86 13.02
CA ALA A 279 -14.23 -14.35 14.15
C ALA A 279 -12.98 -13.61 13.66
N GLN A 280 -12.26 -14.16 12.68
CA GLN A 280 -11.13 -13.48 12.03
C GLN A 280 -11.56 -12.18 11.35
N CYS A 281 -12.70 -12.16 10.66
CA CYS A 281 -13.25 -10.95 10.06
C CYS A 281 -13.56 -9.88 11.12
N SER A 282 -14.14 -10.29 12.25
CA SER A 282 -14.39 -9.41 13.39
C SER A 282 -13.10 -8.89 14.03
N PHE A 283 -12.06 -9.74 14.10
CA PHE A 283 -10.73 -9.35 14.57
C PHE A 283 -10.08 -8.31 13.65
N THR A 284 -10.24 -8.44 12.33
CA THR A 284 -9.79 -7.42 11.36
C THR A 284 -10.40 -6.06 11.66
N TYR A 285 -11.71 -5.96 11.90
CA TYR A 285 -12.34 -4.68 12.29
C TYR A 285 -11.79 -4.12 13.58
N PHE A 286 -11.60 -4.98 14.59
CA PHE A 286 -11.05 -4.54 15.86
C PHE A 286 -9.65 -3.95 15.68
N VAL A 287 -8.78 -4.61 14.92
CA VAL A 287 -7.41 -4.15 14.68
C VAL A 287 -7.36 -2.94 13.75
N GLU A 288 -8.23 -2.83 12.76
CA GLU A 288 -8.20 -1.72 11.81
C GLU A 288 -8.93 -0.46 12.31
N ILE A 289 -9.93 -0.59 13.18
CA ILE A 289 -10.78 0.54 13.61
C ILE A 289 -10.52 0.93 15.06
N ALA A 290 -10.49 -0.04 15.99
CA ALA A 290 -10.38 0.25 17.43
C ALA A 290 -8.92 0.40 17.90
N VAL A 291 -8.03 -0.49 17.45
CA VAL A 291 -6.62 -0.49 17.86
C VAL A 291 -5.85 0.79 17.50
N PRO A 292 -6.11 1.50 16.39
CA PRO A 292 -5.42 2.76 16.10
C PRO A 292 -5.54 3.83 17.20
N ALA A 293 -6.67 3.87 17.92
CA ALA A 293 -6.84 4.78 19.06
C ALA A 293 -5.85 4.47 20.21
N LEU A 294 -5.50 3.20 20.39
CA LEU A 294 -4.54 2.75 21.40
C LEU A 294 -3.09 3.10 21.02
N LEU A 295 -2.78 3.27 19.73
CA LEU A 295 -1.46 3.70 19.28
C LEU A 295 -1.16 5.16 19.68
N LEU A 296 -2.20 5.96 19.85
CA LEU A 296 -2.12 7.35 20.32
C LEU A 296 -2.05 7.48 21.84
N ALA A 297 -1.97 6.36 22.57
CA ALA A 297 -1.90 6.37 24.03
C ALA A 297 -0.69 7.17 24.55
N PRO A 298 -0.86 8.07 25.54
CA PRO A 298 0.25 8.83 26.12
C PRO A 298 1.31 7.94 26.76
N SER A 299 2.53 8.45 26.95
CA SER A 299 3.70 7.69 27.46
C SER A 299 3.45 6.95 28.80
N ARG A 300 2.57 7.44 29.66
CA ARG A 300 2.14 6.76 30.90
C ARG A 300 1.47 5.40 30.65
N TRP A 301 0.86 5.22 29.48
CA TRP A 301 0.15 4.02 29.04
C TRP A 301 0.85 3.34 27.87
N ARG A 302 2.19 3.43 27.81
CA ARG A 302 3.01 2.78 26.79
C ARG A 302 2.75 1.28 26.60
N PHE A 303 2.28 0.57 27.64
CA PHE A 303 1.92 -0.84 27.50
C PHE A 303 0.75 -1.06 26.53
N LEU A 304 -0.23 -0.13 26.48
CA LEU A 304 -1.33 -0.15 25.51
C LEU A 304 -0.80 0.08 24.10
N ARG A 305 0.09 1.05 23.92
CA ARG A 305 0.72 1.34 22.63
C ARG A 305 1.55 0.15 22.12
N HIS A 306 2.34 -0.47 22.97
CA HIS A 306 3.12 -1.67 22.61
C HIS A 306 2.20 -2.87 22.29
N GLY A 307 1.12 -3.06 23.05
CA GLY A 307 0.10 -4.08 22.76
C GLY A 307 -0.60 -3.83 21.42
N ALA A 308 -0.92 -2.57 21.11
CA ALA A 308 -1.50 -2.17 19.83
C ALA A 308 -0.55 -2.44 18.66
N VAL A 309 0.74 -2.10 18.80
CA VAL A 309 1.77 -2.46 17.80
C VAL A 309 1.84 -3.97 17.60
N LEU A 310 1.84 -4.76 18.69
CA LEU A 310 1.86 -6.22 18.58
C LEU A 310 0.64 -6.75 17.80
N LEU A 311 -0.57 -6.24 18.09
CA LEU A 311 -1.78 -6.63 17.38
C LEU A 311 -1.71 -6.29 15.88
N GLN A 312 -1.17 -5.11 15.53
CA GLN A 312 -0.94 -4.73 14.14
C GLN A 312 0.04 -5.69 13.45
N VAL A 313 1.18 -5.97 14.09
CA VAL A 313 2.18 -6.90 13.55
C VAL A 313 1.61 -8.30 13.38
N LEU A 314 0.84 -8.81 14.35
CA LEU A 314 0.20 -10.12 14.25
C LEU A 314 -0.80 -10.19 13.08
N LEU A 315 -1.59 -9.14 12.87
CA LEU A 315 -2.47 -9.05 11.70
C LEU A 315 -1.64 -9.10 10.40
N GLN A 316 -0.59 -8.29 10.28
CA GLN A 316 0.26 -8.26 9.08
C GLN A 316 0.95 -9.61 8.83
N LEU A 317 1.43 -10.29 9.87
CA LEU A 317 2.04 -11.62 9.75
C LEU A 317 1.02 -12.68 9.31
N GLY A 318 -0.22 -12.61 9.80
CA GLY A 318 -1.31 -13.46 9.33
C GLY A 318 -1.58 -13.25 7.84
N ILE A 319 -1.61 -11.99 7.39
CA ILE A 319 -1.81 -11.64 5.98
C ILE A 319 -0.64 -12.15 5.12
N ILE A 320 0.62 -11.93 5.54
CA ILE A 320 1.82 -12.47 4.86
C ILE A 320 1.76 -14.00 4.77
N ALA A 321 1.31 -14.64 5.85
CA ALA A 321 1.21 -16.08 5.91
C ALA A 321 0.11 -16.64 4.99
N THR A 322 -0.77 -15.84 4.39
CA THR A 322 -1.83 -16.34 3.52
C THR A 322 -1.85 -15.70 2.12
N GLY A 323 -1.18 -14.58 1.89
CA GLY A 323 -1.23 -13.87 0.61
C GLY A 323 0.07 -13.17 0.24
N ASN A 324 0.31 -13.07 -1.07
CA ASN A 324 1.45 -12.35 -1.61
C ASN A 324 1.09 -10.88 -1.89
N TYR A 325 1.25 -10.02 -0.89
CA TYR A 325 1.08 -8.57 -1.03
C TYR A 325 2.42 -7.84 -1.07
N THR A 326 3.39 -8.40 -1.80
CA THR A 326 4.64 -7.71 -2.11
C THR A 326 5.42 -7.32 -0.84
N TYR A 327 5.91 -6.09 -0.80
CA TYR A 327 6.48 -5.44 0.35
C TYR A 327 5.44 -4.65 1.19
N PHE A 328 4.14 -4.68 0.85
CA PHE A 328 3.10 -3.92 1.57
C PHE A 328 3.06 -4.23 3.06
N ASN A 329 2.86 -5.51 3.43
CA ASN A 329 2.74 -5.87 4.84
C ASN A 329 4.05 -5.61 5.61
N TRP A 330 5.20 -5.82 4.96
CA TRP A 330 6.51 -5.49 5.53
C TRP A 330 6.66 -4.00 5.79
N LEU A 331 6.19 -3.15 4.87
CA LEU A 331 6.13 -1.70 5.02
C LEU A 331 5.18 -1.28 6.13
N THR A 332 4.01 -1.91 6.24
CA THR A 332 3.07 -1.69 7.35
C THR A 332 3.70 -2.06 8.70
N ILE A 333 4.44 -3.17 8.78
CA ILE A 333 5.21 -3.54 9.99
C ILE A 333 6.30 -2.50 10.28
N ALA A 334 7.04 -2.04 9.27
CA ALA A 334 8.06 -1.00 9.44
C ALA A 334 7.45 0.31 9.98
N LEU A 335 6.27 0.71 9.49
CA LEU A 335 5.52 1.88 9.95
C LEU A 335 4.99 1.75 11.39
N CYS A 336 5.07 0.57 12.01
CA CYS A 336 4.82 0.42 13.45
C CYS A 336 6.01 0.87 14.31
N LEU A 337 7.23 0.92 13.76
CA LEU A 337 8.46 1.26 14.51
C LEU A 337 8.46 2.68 15.11
N PRO A 338 7.94 3.73 14.44
CA PRO A 338 7.78 5.07 15.02
C PRO A 338 7.01 5.12 16.35
N PHE A 339 6.18 4.11 16.66
CA PHE A 339 5.44 4.01 17.92
C PHE A 339 6.24 3.36 19.05
N LEU A 340 7.41 2.77 18.78
CA LEU A 340 8.23 2.09 19.76
C LEU A 340 9.35 3.01 20.25
N ASP A 341 9.37 3.27 21.55
CA ASP A 341 10.45 4.00 22.20
C ASP A 341 11.59 3.05 22.62
N ASP A 342 12.76 3.60 22.98
CA ASP A 342 13.94 2.83 23.37
C ASP A 342 13.75 2.03 24.68
N THR A 343 12.62 2.19 25.37
CA THR A 343 12.26 1.39 26.55
C THR A 343 11.55 0.10 26.20
N PHE A 344 11.22 -0.11 24.92
CA PHE A 344 10.70 -1.38 24.41
C PHE A 344 11.67 -2.52 24.70
N ARG A 345 11.18 -3.61 25.32
CA ARG A 345 12.00 -4.72 25.83
C ARG A 345 12.85 -5.41 24.75
N GLY A 346 12.44 -5.32 23.49
CA GLY A 346 13.19 -5.85 22.34
C GLY A 346 14.41 -5.00 21.93
N PHE A 347 14.54 -3.77 22.44
CA PHE A 347 15.70 -2.93 22.19
C PHE A 347 16.69 -3.01 23.35
N ARG A 348 17.98 -3.09 23.02
CA ARG A 348 19.05 -3.02 24.03
C ARG A 348 18.98 -1.63 24.67
N LYS A 349 19.00 -1.55 26.01
CA LYS A 349 18.97 -0.26 26.72
C LYS A 349 20.16 0.59 26.29
N ILE A 350 19.90 1.64 25.52
CA ILE A 350 20.91 2.62 25.14
C ILE A 350 20.58 3.91 25.89
N ARG A 351 21.56 4.44 26.62
CA ARG A 351 21.39 5.73 27.31
C ARG A 351 21.46 6.84 26.27
N PRO A 352 20.46 7.73 26.21
CA PRO A 352 20.59 8.92 25.38
C PRO A 352 21.73 9.81 25.92
N PRO A 353 22.58 10.38 25.06
CA PRO A 353 23.53 11.41 25.46
C PRO A 353 22.80 12.66 25.97
N ALA A 354 23.42 13.36 26.92
CA ALA A 354 22.79 14.41 27.73
C ALA A 354 22.92 15.83 27.13
N THR A 355 22.92 15.98 25.80
CA THR A 355 23.23 17.28 25.18
C THR A 355 22.05 17.82 24.39
N GLU A 356 21.47 18.93 24.85
CA GLU A 356 20.54 19.72 24.02
C GLU A 356 21.34 20.53 22.99
N GLU A 357 21.20 20.21 21.70
CA GLU A 357 21.71 21.07 20.64
C GLU A 357 20.75 22.26 20.43
N LYS A 358 21.29 23.50 20.48
CA LYS A 358 20.56 24.72 20.12
C LYS A 358 20.19 24.66 18.63
N LEU A 359 18.95 25.08 18.31
CA LEU A 359 18.41 25.21 16.94
C LEU A 359 19.42 25.88 16.01
N ARG A 360 20.07 25.11 15.13
CA ARG A 360 21.05 25.66 14.20
C ARG A 360 20.43 26.17 12.90
N HIS A 361 19.26 25.63 12.49
CA HIS A 361 18.62 25.99 11.21
C HIS A 361 17.09 25.90 11.27
N TRP A 362 16.39 26.98 10.92
CA TRP A 362 14.92 27.08 10.89
C TRP A 362 14.30 26.65 9.56
N TRP A 363 15.09 26.65 8.48
CA TRP A 363 14.63 26.30 7.13
C TRP A 363 13.98 24.92 6.96
N PRO A 364 14.34 23.82 7.70
CA PRO A 364 13.65 22.54 7.54
C PRO A 364 12.26 22.49 8.21
N LEU A 365 11.91 23.47 9.05
CA LEU A 365 10.59 23.53 9.69
C LEU A 365 9.49 23.95 8.71
N ILE A 366 9.82 24.74 7.69
CA ILE A 366 8.85 25.18 6.67
C ILE A 366 8.34 24.00 5.83
N PRO A 367 9.20 23.20 5.16
CA PRO A 367 8.72 22.04 4.40
C PRO A 367 8.07 20.99 5.30
N ALA A 368 8.56 20.80 6.53
CA ALA A 368 7.93 19.90 7.49
C ALA A 368 6.52 20.37 7.91
N GLY A 369 6.34 21.65 8.17
CA GLY A 369 5.04 22.24 8.48
C GLY A 369 4.08 22.22 7.30
N ALA A 370 4.56 22.50 6.09
CA ALA A 370 3.77 22.41 4.87
C ALA A 370 3.33 20.97 4.57
N LEU A 371 4.23 20.00 4.71
CA LEU A 371 3.89 18.58 4.54
C LEU A 371 2.91 18.11 5.61
N ALA A 372 3.05 18.59 6.85
CA ALA A 372 2.10 18.30 7.91
C ALA A 372 0.72 18.86 7.63
N LEU A 373 0.64 20.12 7.21
CA LEU A 373 -0.63 20.74 6.83
C LEU A 373 -1.27 20.01 5.65
N ALA A 374 -0.52 19.72 4.59
CA ALA A 374 -1.01 18.98 3.43
C ALA A 374 -1.50 17.58 3.82
N SER A 375 -0.72 16.84 4.62
CA SER A 375 -1.09 15.52 5.10
C SER A 375 -2.39 15.58 5.91
N VAL A 376 -2.54 16.54 6.83
CA VAL A 376 -3.76 16.73 7.62
C VAL A 376 -4.96 17.09 6.74
N CYS A 377 -4.84 18.10 5.87
CA CYS A 377 -5.93 18.52 4.98
C CYS A 377 -6.40 17.37 4.07
N LEU A 378 -5.46 16.62 3.49
CA LEU A 378 -5.77 15.49 2.60
C LEU A 378 -6.31 14.29 3.37
N THR A 379 -6.02 14.19 4.67
CA THR A 379 -6.65 13.18 5.53
C THR A 379 -8.12 13.50 5.75
N PHE A 380 -8.49 14.78 5.89
CA PHE A 380 -9.91 15.15 5.98
C PHE A 380 -10.64 14.79 4.69
N ASP A 381 -10.05 15.06 3.54
CA ASP A 381 -10.61 14.68 2.24
C ASP A 381 -10.78 13.15 2.11
N GLY A 382 -9.71 12.40 2.41
CA GLY A 382 -9.72 10.93 2.43
C GLY A 382 -10.77 10.35 3.37
N PHE A 383 -10.89 10.87 4.60
CA PHE A 383 -11.95 10.46 5.52
C PHE A 383 -13.34 10.80 5.01
N THR A 384 -13.54 12.00 4.46
CA THR A 384 -14.86 12.34 3.89
C THR A 384 -15.25 11.38 2.78
N GLY A 385 -14.32 11.01 1.88
CA GLY A 385 -14.55 9.99 0.87
C GLY A 385 -14.81 8.58 1.45
N ALA A 386 -14.03 8.18 2.45
CA ALA A 386 -14.19 6.89 3.12
C ALA A 386 -15.55 6.78 3.81
N PHE A 387 -16.01 7.82 4.51
CA PHE A 387 -17.31 7.84 5.18
C PHE A 387 -18.48 8.00 4.22
N ALA A 388 -18.33 8.81 3.15
CA ALA A 388 -19.36 8.96 2.14
C ALA A 388 -19.55 7.69 1.29
N GLY A 389 -18.56 6.79 1.28
CA GLY A 389 -18.64 5.47 0.69
C GLY A 389 -18.93 5.52 -0.82
N LEU A 390 -19.64 4.50 -1.32
CA LEU A 390 -19.97 4.40 -2.74
C LEU A 390 -20.83 5.59 -3.21
N ALA A 391 -21.81 6.00 -2.40
CA ALA A 391 -22.70 7.12 -2.74
C ALA A 391 -21.94 8.45 -2.89
N GLY A 392 -20.95 8.68 -2.02
CA GLY A 392 -20.04 9.82 -2.13
C GLY A 392 -19.21 9.80 -3.40
N GLN A 393 -18.58 8.65 -3.70
CA GLN A 393 -17.77 8.51 -4.90
C GLN A 393 -18.62 8.68 -6.17
N GLU A 394 -19.83 8.13 -6.21
CA GLU A 394 -20.75 8.31 -7.34
C GLU A 394 -21.17 9.77 -7.51
N ALA A 395 -21.47 10.48 -6.42
CA ALA A 395 -21.84 11.89 -6.48
C ALA A 395 -20.68 12.75 -7.00
N GLU A 396 -19.45 12.48 -6.57
CA GLU A 396 -18.25 13.15 -7.07
C GLU A 396 -17.99 12.85 -8.55
N MET A 397 -18.08 11.58 -8.96
CA MET A 397 -17.94 11.19 -10.37
C MET A 397 -19.01 11.84 -11.25
N ARG A 398 -20.26 11.95 -10.78
CA ARG A 398 -21.33 12.66 -11.49
C ARG A 398 -21.03 14.15 -11.62
N ARG A 399 -20.52 14.80 -10.57
CA ARG A 399 -20.08 16.21 -10.61
C ARG A 399 -18.95 16.42 -11.61
N MET A 400 -17.91 15.59 -11.56
CA MET A 400 -16.77 15.66 -12.49
C MET A 400 -17.19 15.40 -13.93
N ARG A 401 -18.11 14.46 -14.18
CA ARG A 401 -18.68 14.21 -15.52
C ARG A 401 -19.45 15.43 -16.02
N ALA A 402 -20.36 15.98 -15.19
CA ALA A 402 -21.12 17.17 -15.55
C ALA A 402 -20.22 18.38 -15.82
N GLU A 403 -19.15 18.55 -15.06
CA GLU A 403 -18.15 19.60 -15.28
C GLU A 403 -17.33 19.37 -16.56
N SER A 404 -16.92 18.13 -16.82
CA SER A 404 -16.21 17.74 -18.04
C SER A 404 -17.08 17.97 -19.28
N GLU A 405 -18.36 17.64 -19.21
CA GLU A 405 -19.34 17.89 -20.27
C GLU A 405 -19.53 19.40 -20.48
N ARG A 406 -19.67 20.17 -19.40
CA ARG A 406 -19.83 21.63 -19.45
C ARG A 406 -18.62 22.34 -20.03
N THR A 407 -17.41 21.93 -19.65
CA THR A 407 -16.17 22.61 -20.03
C THR A 407 -15.51 22.05 -21.29
N ARG A 408 -15.99 20.88 -21.78
CA ARG A 408 -15.34 20.07 -22.84
C ARG A 408 -13.86 19.81 -22.57
N LYS A 409 -13.47 19.78 -21.29
CA LYS A 409 -12.11 19.50 -20.85
C LYS A 409 -12.16 18.37 -19.86
N SER A 410 -11.20 17.45 -19.98
CA SER A 410 -11.01 16.43 -18.97
C SER A 410 -10.65 17.10 -17.64
N PRO A 411 -11.20 16.61 -16.50
CA PRO A 411 -10.84 17.13 -15.18
C PRO A 411 -9.32 17.09 -15.03
N ARG A 412 -8.72 18.23 -14.67
CA ARG A 412 -7.28 18.25 -14.40
C ARG A 412 -7.05 17.63 -13.03
N PRO A 413 -6.17 16.62 -12.91
CA PRO A 413 -5.82 16.11 -11.61
C PRO A 413 -5.19 17.24 -10.78
N PRO A 414 -5.36 17.22 -9.45
CA PRO A 414 -4.77 18.24 -8.60
C PRO A 414 -3.25 18.26 -8.74
N TRP A 415 -2.64 19.43 -8.52
CA TRP A 415 -1.21 19.68 -8.77
C TRP A 415 -0.26 18.69 -8.07
N HIS A 416 -0.69 18.09 -6.96
CA HIS A 416 0.09 17.14 -6.18
C HIS A 416 -0.12 15.68 -6.59
N ALA A 417 -1.09 15.37 -7.46
CA ALA A 417 -1.40 14.00 -7.85
C ALA A 417 -0.20 13.29 -8.51
N GLY A 418 0.56 14.03 -9.33
CA GLY A 418 1.77 13.52 -9.97
C GLY A 418 2.86 13.09 -8.99
N LEU A 419 2.87 13.61 -7.74
CA LEU A 419 3.83 13.23 -6.72
C LEU A 419 3.52 11.87 -6.07
N ARG A 420 2.27 11.38 -6.20
CA ARG A 420 1.80 10.09 -5.66
C ARG A 420 2.13 9.88 -4.17
N SER A 421 2.31 10.97 -3.43
CA SER A 421 2.81 10.98 -2.05
C SER A 421 1.78 11.54 -1.05
N PHE A 422 0.55 11.73 -1.50
CA PHE A 422 -0.58 12.07 -0.66
C PHE A 422 -1.79 11.27 -1.16
N ASN A 423 -2.14 10.21 -0.45
CA ASN A 423 -3.08 9.22 -0.94
C ASN A 423 -4.13 8.88 0.11
N SER A 424 -5.32 8.52 -0.36
CA SER A 424 -6.36 7.86 0.42
C SER A 424 -6.21 6.35 0.29
N TYR A 425 -6.49 5.61 1.36
CA TYR A 425 -6.33 4.17 1.41
C TYR A 425 -7.68 3.46 1.58
N GLY A 426 -7.82 2.28 0.96
CA GLY A 426 -9.09 1.59 0.90
C GLY A 426 -8.94 0.12 0.50
N LEU A 427 -8.05 -0.58 1.19
CA LEU A 427 -7.66 -1.94 0.86
C LEU A 427 -8.83 -2.91 1.02
N PHE A 428 -9.12 -3.66 -0.05
CA PHE A 428 -10.17 -4.69 -0.10
C PHE A 428 -11.56 -4.18 0.31
N ARG A 429 -11.90 -2.92 0.00
CA ARG A 429 -13.23 -2.33 0.30
C ARG A 429 -14.42 -3.08 -0.33
N THR A 430 -14.17 -3.81 -1.41
CA THR A 430 -15.13 -4.71 -2.07
C THR A 430 -14.51 -6.09 -2.17
N MET A 431 -15.27 -7.12 -1.78
CA MET A 431 -14.79 -8.50 -1.82
C MET A 431 -15.11 -9.15 -3.15
N THR A 432 -14.11 -9.83 -3.72
CA THR A 432 -14.31 -10.68 -4.88
C THR A 432 -14.92 -12.01 -4.44
N LEU A 433 -16.03 -12.42 -5.06
CA LEU A 433 -16.80 -13.61 -4.66
C LEU A 433 -16.53 -14.86 -5.50
N SER A 434 -15.83 -14.71 -6.62
CA SER A 434 -15.38 -15.79 -7.50
C SER A 434 -13.91 -15.59 -7.88
N ARG A 435 -13.30 -16.59 -8.53
CA ARG A 435 -11.90 -16.55 -8.94
C ARG A 435 -11.81 -16.77 -10.45
N PRO A 436 -12.23 -15.78 -11.26
CA PRO A 436 -12.04 -15.87 -12.70
C PRO A 436 -10.54 -15.77 -13.01
N GLU A 437 -10.11 -16.53 -14.01
CA GLU A 437 -8.74 -16.55 -14.48
C GLU A 437 -8.70 -16.53 -16.01
N ILE A 438 -7.77 -15.75 -16.55
CA ILE A 438 -7.45 -15.74 -17.98
C ILE A 438 -6.21 -16.61 -18.19
N ILE A 439 -6.32 -17.56 -19.12
CA ILE A 439 -5.23 -18.41 -19.59
C ILE A 439 -4.88 -18.04 -21.03
N LEU A 440 -3.62 -17.74 -21.27
CA LEU A 440 -3.10 -17.48 -22.61
C LEU A 440 -2.71 -18.82 -23.26
N GLU A 441 -3.23 -19.07 -24.45
CA GLU A 441 -2.96 -20.31 -25.19
C GLU A 441 -2.39 -19.99 -26.57
N GLY A 442 -1.42 -20.79 -27.02
CA GLY A 442 -0.89 -20.78 -28.38
C GLY A 442 -1.24 -22.04 -29.15
N SER A 443 -1.31 -21.94 -30.48
CA SER A 443 -1.56 -23.06 -31.38
C SER A 443 -1.00 -22.78 -32.78
N ASP A 444 -0.59 -23.84 -33.49
CA ASP A 444 -0.12 -23.78 -34.88
C ASP A 444 -1.22 -24.12 -35.90
N ASP A 445 -2.27 -24.82 -35.45
CA ASP A 445 -3.31 -25.44 -36.28
C ASP A 445 -4.75 -25.06 -35.87
N LYS A 446 -4.92 -24.27 -34.80
CA LYS A 446 -6.20 -23.90 -34.16
C LYS A 446 -6.96 -25.03 -33.49
N THR A 447 -6.42 -26.25 -33.44
CA THR A 447 -7.06 -27.41 -32.81
C THR A 447 -6.30 -27.83 -31.56
N ASN A 448 -4.97 -27.89 -31.62
CA ASN A 448 -4.10 -28.24 -30.50
C ASN A 448 -3.62 -26.96 -29.81
N TRP A 449 -4.18 -26.69 -28.63
CA TRP A 449 -3.88 -25.50 -27.84
C TRP A 449 -2.98 -25.84 -26.65
N ARG A 450 -1.91 -25.07 -26.46
CA ARG A 450 -0.95 -25.23 -25.36
C ARG A 450 -0.92 -23.96 -24.51
N GLU A 451 -1.04 -24.13 -23.19
CA GLU A 451 -1.10 -23.04 -22.22
C GLU A 451 0.28 -22.45 -21.94
N TYR A 452 0.37 -21.12 -21.96
CA TYR A 452 1.48 -20.38 -21.34
C TYR A 452 1.25 -20.31 -19.82
N GLU A 453 2.30 -20.53 -19.04
CA GLU A 453 2.20 -20.48 -17.58
C GLU A 453 2.81 -19.21 -17.01
N PHE A 454 2.10 -18.57 -16.10
CA PHE A 454 2.56 -17.42 -15.34
C PHE A 454 3.23 -17.87 -14.03
N PRO A 455 4.24 -17.16 -13.53
CA PRO A 455 5.06 -17.62 -12.41
C PRO A 455 4.34 -17.72 -11.07
N TYR A 456 3.37 -16.85 -10.77
CA TYR A 456 2.79 -16.76 -9.42
C TYR A 456 1.27 -16.88 -9.34
N LYS A 457 0.52 -16.46 -10.37
CA LYS A 457 -0.96 -16.60 -10.36
C LYS A 457 -1.41 -18.07 -10.48
N ALA A 458 -2.70 -18.32 -10.25
CA ALA A 458 -3.29 -19.64 -10.48
C ALA A 458 -3.18 -20.02 -11.97
N GLY A 459 -2.89 -21.29 -12.24
CA GLY A 459 -2.65 -21.83 -13.58
C GLY A 459 -2.81 -23.34 -13.55
N ASP A 460 -1.72 -24.11 -13.64
CA ASP A 460 -1.79 -25.55 -13.43
C ASP A 460 -2.44 -25.89 -12.08
N ILE A 461 -3.48 -26.73 -12.12
CA ILE A 461 -4.27 -27.12 -10.95
C ILE A 461 -3.49 -27.95 -9.93
N TYR A 462 -2.40 -28.60 -10.37
CA TYR A 462 -1.51 -29.37 -9.50
C TYR A 462 -0.40 -28.51 -8.91
N ARG A 463 -0.19 -27.29 -9.42
CA ARG A 463 0.82 -26.38 -8.90
C ARG A 463 0.36 -25.78 -7.57
N ARG A 464 1.13 -26.04 -6.53
CA ARG A 464 0.94 -25.38 -5.23
C ARG A 464 1.04 -23.85 -5.40
N PRO A 465 0.14 -23.05 -4.80
CA PRO A 465 0.26 -21.59 -4.85
C PRO A 465 1.60 -21.14 -4.21
N PRO A 466 2.48 -20.41 -4.94
CA PRO A 466 3.84 -20.13 -4.51
C PRO A 466 3.98 -18.93 -3.57
N LEU A 467 5.15 -18.79 -2.92
CA LEU A 467 5.57 -17.57 -2.25
C LEU A 467 6.30 -16.65 -3.26
N ALA A 468 5.82 -15.43 -3.40
CA ALA A 468 6.38 -14.37 -4.22
C ALA A 468 6.94 -13.22 -3.36
N ALA A 469 6.23 -12.83 -2.29
CA ALA A 469 6.60 -11.68 -1.47
C ALA A 469 8.04 -11.81 -0.92
N PRO A 470 8.87 -10.74 -0.94
CA PRO A 470 8.52 -9.35 -1.19
C PRO A 470 8.55 -8.92 -2.67
N HIS A 471 8.80 -9.84 -3.61
CA HIS A 471 8.70 -9.55 -5.03
C HIS A 471 7.24 -9.22 -5.42
N GLN A 472 7.07 -8.24 -6.30
CA GLN A 472 5.80 -7.85 -6.89
C GLN A 472 5.74 -8.29 -8.35
N PRO A 473 5.11 -9.44 -8.67
CA PRO A 473 4.96 -9.90 -10.06
C PRO A 473 3.84 -9.09 -10.72
N ARG A 474 4.23 -8.05 -11.46
CA ARG A 474 3.30 -7.01 -11.91
C ARG A 474 2.37 -7.51 -12.99
N LEU A 475 2.86 -8.36 -13.89
CA LEU A 475 2.03 -8.97 -14.92
C LEU A 475 0.98 -9.91 -14.31
N ASP A 476 1.38 -10.82 -13.41
CA ASP A 476 0.45 -11.71 -12.70
C ASP A 476 -0.66 -10.97 -11.98
N TRP A 477 -0.32 -9.89 -11.27
CA TRP A 477 -1.31 -9.03 -10.61
C TRP A 477 -2.25 -8.35 -11.60
N GLN A 478 -1.73 -7.83 -12.72
CA GLN A 478 -2.57 -7.24 -13.76
C GLN A 478 -3.49 -8.28 -14.41
N MET A 479 -3.03 -9.53 -14.59
CA MET A 479 -3.86 -10.60 -15.11
C MET A 479 -5.02 -10.96 -14.16
N TRP A 480 -4.82 -10.87 -12.84
CA TRP A 480 -5.91 -11.02 -11.88
C TRP A 480 -6.98 -9.93 -12.05
N PHE A 481 -6.57 -8.66 -12.18
CA PHE A 481 -7.51 -7.57 -12.45
C PHE A 481 -8.20 -7.72 -13.82
N ALA A 482 -7.43 -8.12 -14.84
CA ALA A 482 -7.94 -8.35 -16.19
C ALA A 482 -9.00 -9.45 -16.22
N ALA A 483 -8.87 -10.50 -15.40
CA ALA A 483 -9.87 -11.55 -15.31
C ALA A 483 -11.19 -11.07 -14.70
N LEU A 484 -11.16 -10.08 -13.80
CA LEU A 484 -12.36 -9.48 -13.20
C LEU A 484 -13.06 -8.49 -14.14
N ALA A 485 -12.30 -7.80 -15.00
CA ALA A 485 -12.85 -6.81 -15.94
C ALA A 485 -12.13 -6.86 -17.31
N PRO A 486 -12.30 -7.93 -18.12
CA PRO A 486 -11.51 -8.13 -19.34
C PRO A 486 -11.58 -6.97 -20.33
N GLN A 487 -12.75 -6.33 -20.43
CA GLN A 487 -12.97 -5.21 -21.35
C GLN A 487 -12.14 -3.98 -20.99
N HIS A 488 -11.96 -3.70 -19.68
CA HIS A 488 -11.16 -2.57 -19.20
C HIS A 488 -9.66 -2.78 -19.46
N TYR A 489 -9.22 -4.04 -19.50
CA TYR A 489 -7.83 -4.44 -19.73
C TYR A 489 -7.56 -4.94 -21.16
N SER A 490 -8.49 -4.73 -22.09
CA SER A 490 -8.39 -5.18 -23.48
C SER A 490 -7.10 -4.71 -24.15
N TYR A 491 -6.68 -3.46 -23.94
CA TYR A 491 -5.42 -2.94 -24.48
C TYR A 491 -4.20 -3.77 -24.03
N LEU A 492 -4.11 -4.12 -22.74
CA LEU A 492 -3.00 -4.90 -22.20
C LEU A 492 -3.04 -6.34 -22.73
N LEU A 493 -4.23 -6.94 -22.77
CA LEU A 493 -4.43 -8.29 -23.29
C LEU A 493 -4.10 -8.40 -24.78
N GLU A 494 -4.50 -7.41 -25.59
CA GLU A 494 -4.15 -7.34 -27.01
C GLU A 494 -2.65 -7.22 -27.22
N ARG A 495 -1.97 -6.38 -26.43
CA ARG A 495 -0.51 -6.26 -26.50
C ARG A 495 0.20 -7.53 -26.06
N LEU A 496 -0.27 -8.21 -25.00
CA LEU A 496 0.27 -9.50 -24.58
C LEU A 496 0.13 -10.55 -25.68
N MET A 497 -1.05 -10.68 -26.29
CA MET A 497 -1.28 -11.60 -27.41
C MET A 497 -0.38 -11.28 -28.60
N ARG A 498 -0.27 -10.01 -28.99
CA ARG A 498 0.60 -9.57 -30.09
C ARG A 498 2.07 -9.91 -29.82
N ARG A 499 2.61 -9.51 -28.67
CA ARG A 499 4.01 -9.75 -28.30
C ARG A 499 4.34 -11.24 -28.20
N THR A 500 3.37 -12.05 -27.78
CA THR A 500 3.49 -13.52 -27.78
C THR A 500 3.59 -14.08 -29.19
N LEU A 501 2.73 -13.62 -30.11
CA LEU A 501 2.77 -14.00 -31.53
C LEU A 501 4.05 -13.52 -32.25
N GLU A 502 4.61 -12.38 -31.82
CA GLU A 502 5.89 -11.87 -32.31
C GLU A 502 7.10 -12.66 -31.76
N GLY A 503 6.89 -13.49 -30.73
CA GLY A 503 7.97 -14.21 -30.06
C GLY A 503 8.91 -13.30 -29.25
N GLU A 504 8.41 -12.16 -28.79
CA GLU A 504 9.22 -11.09 -28.17
C GLU A 504 9.91 -11.57 -26.87
N PRO A 505 11.25 -11.74 -26.85
CA PRO A 505 11.94 -12.35 -25.72
C PRO A 505 11.76 -11.59 -24.41
N ALA A 506 11.71 -10.26 -24.45
CA ALA A 506 11.55 -9.45 -23.24
C ALA A 506 10.20 -9.71 -22.54
N VAL A 507 9.14 -9.96 -23.32
CA VAL A 507 7.80 -10.25 -22.79
C VAL A 507 7.66 -11.71 -22.40
N LEU A 508 8.18 -12.63 -23.23
CA LEU A 508 8.14 -14.07 -22.92
C LEU A 508 8.94 -14.41 -21.65
N ALA A 509 9.98 -13.64 -21.31
CA ALA A 509 10.73 -13.77 -20.07
C ALA A 509 9.91 -13.42 -18.80
N LEU A 510 8.72 -12.81 -18.94
CA LEU A 510 7.79 -12.59 -17.83
C LEU A 510 6.94 -13.83 -17.51
N LEU A 511 6.96 -14.84 -18.39
CA LEU A 511 6.21 -16.08 -18.27
C LEU A 511 7.14 -17.19 -17.75
N GLU A 512 6.59 -18.09 -16.93
CA GLU A 512 7.32 -19.23 -16.36
C GLU A 512 7.59 -20.29 -17.43
N LYS A 513 6.60 -20.54 -18.29
CA LYS A 513 6.66 -21.57 -19.32
C LYS A 513 6.18 -21.04 -20.66
N ASN A 514 7.04 -21.17 -21.66
CA ASN A 514 6.71 -20.99 -23.06
C ASN A 514 6.60 -22.37 -23.75
N PRO A 515 5.41 -22.82 -24.17
CA PRO A 515 5.25 -24.10 -24.87
C PRO A 515 5.77 -24.09 -26.33
N PHE A 516 6.23 -22.93 -26.83
CA PHE A 516 6.72 -22.69 -28.18
C PHE A 516 8.15 -22.08 -28.14
N PRO A 517 9.17 -22.83 -27.68
CA PRO A 517 10.52 -22.28 -27.47
C PRO A 517 11.32 -22.06 -28.75
N SER A 518 11.00 -22.78 -29.84
CA SER A 518 11.77 -22.73 -31.10
C SER A 518 11.23 -21.69 -32.07
N GLU A 519 9.91 -21.64 -32.24
CA GLU A 519 9.21 -20.70 -33.12
C GLU A 519 7.92 -20.24 -32.43
N PRO A 520 7.53 -18.96 -32.55
CA PRO A 520 6.30 -18.46 -31.95
C PRO A 520 5.06 -19.12 -32.60
N PRO A 521 3.95 -19.25 -31.86
CA PRO A 521 2.74 -19.89 -32.37
C PRO A 521 2.12 -19.06 -33.51
N ARG A 522 1.44 -19.74 -34.44
CA ARG A 522 0.70 -19.04 -35.53
C ARG A 522 -0.57 -18.34 -35.04
N PHE A 523 -1.17 -18.86 -33.97
CA PHE A 523 -2.41 -18.36 -33.38
C PHE A 523 -2.29 -18.31 -31.87
N VAL A 524 -2.89 -17.29 -31.27
CA VAL A 524 -3.10 -17.22 -29.82
C VAL A 524 -4.57 -16.97 -29.52
N ARG A 525 -5.02 -17.39 -28.34
CA ARG A 525 -6.34 -17.06 -27.81
C ARG A 525 -6.28 -16.91 -26.28
N LEU A 526 -7.35 -16.34 -25.73
CA LEU A 526 -7.59 -16.28 -24.30
C LEU A 526 -8.70 -17.25 -23.93
N SER A 527 -8.45 -18.08 -22.93
CA SER A 527 -9.45 -18.96 -22.31
C SER A 527 -9.81 -18.42 -20.95
N PHE A 528 -11.12 -18.38 -20.65
CA PHE A 528 -11.66 -17.86 -19.40
C PHE A 528 -12.13 -19.03 -18.54
N TYR A 529 -11.57 -19.13 -17.35
CA TYR A 529 -11.89 -20.17 -16.38
C TYR A 529 -12.38 -19.56 -15.08
N ASP A 530 -13.16 -20.32 -14.32
CA ASP A 530 -13.40 -20.04 -12.91
C ASP A 530 -12.67 -21.09 -12.08
N TYR A 531 -11.86 -20.65 -11.13
CA TYR A 531 -11.04 -21.51 -10.27
C TYR A 531 -11.67 -21.62 -8.89
N HIS A 532 -11.47 -22.76 -8.23
CA HIS A 532 -11.82 -22.96 -6.83
C HIS A 532 -10.72 -23.75 -6.15
N PHE A 533 -10.44 -23.47 -4.88
CA PHE A 533 -9.63 -24.36 -4.08
C PHE A 533 -10.33 -25.72 -3.97
N THR A 534 -9.55 -26.78 -4.04
CA THR A 534 -10.03 -28.10 -3.65
C THR A 534 -10.44 -28.10 -2.17
N ARG A 535 -11.35 -29.00 -1.79
CA ARG A 535 -11.70 -29.22 -0.39
C ARG A 535 -10.86 -30.34 0.19
N SER A 536 -10.68 -30.35 1.52
CA SER A 536 -9.91 -31.40 2.20
C SER A 536 -10.41 -32.82 1.88
N GLU A 537 -11.72 -32.97 1.70
CA GLU A 537 -12.38 -34.25 1.33
C GLU A 537 -12.04 -34.72 -0.10
N ASP A 538 -11.75 -33.77 -1.01
CA ASP A 538 -11.52 -33.99 -2.44
C ASP A 538 -10.04 -33.84 -2.84
N HIS A 539 -9.13 -33.71 -1.87
CA HIS A 539 -7.73 -33.34 -2.15
C HIS A 539 -6.93 -34.54 -2.68
N THR A 540 -7.12 -34.84 -3.97
CA THR A 540 -6.44 -35.91 -4.73
C THR A 540 -5.10 -35.46 -5.32
N ALA A 541 -4.39 -34.58 -4.61
CA ALA A 541 -3.15 -33.85 -4.98
C ALA A 541 -3.31 -32.53 -5.76
N ALA A 542 -4.48 -32.24 -6.34
CA ALA A 542 -4.75 -30.94 -6.96
C ALA A 542 -5.03 -29.85 -5.90
N TRP A 543 -4.44 -28.67 -6.07
CA TRP A 543 -4.72 -27.49 -5.23
C TRP A 543 -5.96 -26.73 -5.69
N TRP A 544 -6.25 -26.82 -6.99
CA TRP A 544 -7.36 -26.12 -7.63
C TRP A 544 -8.28 -27.09 -8.38
N LYS A 545 -9.55 -26.70 -8.50
CA LYS A 545 -10.47 -27.14 -9.54
C LYS A 545 -10.68 -25.95 -10.48
N ARG A 546 -10.87 -26.19 -11.77
CA ARG A 546 -11.18 -25.14 -12.74
C ARG A 546 -12.30 -25.57 -13.68
N GLU A 547 -13.16 -24.63 -14.04
CA GLU A 547 -14.26 -24.81 -14.99
C GLU A 547 -14.11 -23.83 -16.15
N LEU A 548 -14.13 -24.31 -17.39
CA LEU A 548 -14.06 -23.46 -18.58
C LEU A 548 -15.37 -22.69 -18.75
N LYS A 549 -15.30 -21.36 -18.72
CA LYS A 549 -16.46 -20.48 -18.94
C LYS A 549 -16.58 -20.02 -20.39
N GLY A 550 -15.49 -20.00 -21.15
CA GLY A 550 -15.50 -19.70 -22.57
C GLY A 550 -14.11 -19.39 -23.12
N THR A 551 -14.04 -19.14 -24.43
CA THR A 551 -12.81 -18.82 -25.14
C THR A 551 -13.02 -17.64 -26.08
N ALA A 552 -12.04 -16.74 -26.15
CA ALA A 552 -11.99 -15.70 -27.18
C ALA A 552 -11.70 -16.32 -28.57
N GLN A 553 -12.03 -15.56 -29.62
CA GLN A 553 -11.70 -15.96 -30.98
C GLN A 553 -10.17 -16.00 -31.18
N PRO A 554 -9.63 -17.05 -31.80
CA PRO A 554 -8.21 -17.11 -32.17
C PRO A 554 -7.78 -15.92 -33.03
N VAL A 555 -6.63 -15.35 -32.71
CA VAL A 555 -6.00 -14.25 -33.47
C VAL A 555 -4.62 -14.65 -33.97
N SER A 556 -4.21 -14.12 -35.13
CA SER A 556 -2.87 -14.20 -35.70
C SER A 556 -2.26 -12.81 -35.87
N LEU A 557 -0.98 -12.73 -36.24
CA LEU A 557 -0.31 -11.45 -36.53
C LEU A 557 -1.01 -10.63 -37.63
N GLU A 558 -1.62 -11.30 -38.61
CA GLU A 558 -2.36 -10.61 -39.67
C GLU A 558 -3.57 -9.83 -39.15
N ASN A 559 -4.23 -10.34 -38.09
CA ASN A 559 -5.36 -9.64 -37.49
C ASN A 559 -4.95 -8.30 -36.87
N PHE A 560 -3.73 -8.21 -36.32
CA PHE A 560 -3.20 -6.96 -35.77
C PHE A 560 -2.78 -5.98 -36.88
N ARG A 561 -2.13 -6.47 -37.95
CA ARG A 561 -1.74 -5.63 -39.09
C ARG A 561 -2.92 -4.96 -39.79
N ARG A 562 -4.07 -5.65 -39.88
CA ARG A 562 -5.31 -5.11 -40.46
C ARG A 562 -5.99 -4.02 -39.63
N LYS A 563 -5.66 -3.89 -38.33
CA LYS A 563 -6.17 -2.81 -37.47
C LYS A 563 -5.34 -1.52 -37.58
N GLU A 564 -4.11 -1.61 -38.08
CA GLU A 564 -3.15 -0.49 -38.13
C GLU A 564 -3.11 0.22 -39.49
N GLY A 565 -3.57 -0.43 -40.56
CA GLY A 565 -3.77 0.17 -41.89
C GLY A 565 -5.23 0.50 -42.13
#